data_AF-A0A1H9XV37-F1
#
_entry.id   AF-A0A1H9XV37-F1
#
_cell.length_a   1.000
_cell.length_b   1.000
_cell.length_c   1.000
_cell.angle_alpha   90.00
_cell.angle_beta   90.00
_cell.angle_gamma   90.00
#
_symmetry.space_group_name_H-M   'P 1'
#
loop_
_entity.id
_entity.type
_entity.pdbx_description
1 polymer ?
#
loop_
_entity_poly.entity_id
_entity_poly.type
_entity_poly.pdbx_seq_one_letter_code
_entity_poly.pdbx_strand_id
1 'polypeptide(L)'
;MLKRTAVYVRGKTRSRRGKTAFAALFAIVIAALFAPILTVTPAQAVTITDCPGGTYSGQGGGNCPNLRNKNLNNQRAMPNYVYRGDSRDPYGIFQNGMLPRGHNNDVVAHVQGDRAGNSQYISTSGTQSLAETFARSQGMRNLDSAVRMPGCTTGRMRFYSAIPFVGPLLLKSCIDDRVQAYTFVYVIDTKVGKNAMYIADQIRGNKALYNQYKSQDEWAYVGKIKREAIAGVRIYKMTARVERGGTLDLRTLTFSYDKFFANKYHQDVLTTMANYHPYDPVNDPFAQWNYYSDLHTPPVPPTDFNRDCISVNRCRGANQASSSGSGSSSTAVATLSVASLLLGKGKSKP
;
A
#
# COMPACT_ATOMS: atom_id res chain seq x y z
N MET A 1 56.64 -38.90 -35.91
CA MET A 1 55.83 -40.14 -35.97
C MET A 1 55.29 -40.44 -34.57
N LEU A 2 54.05 -40.04 -34.28
CA LEU A 2 53.41 -40.24 -32.98
C LEU A 2 52.58 -41.53 -32.99
N LYS A 3 52.98 -42.50 -32.17
CA LYS A 3 52.29 -43.78 -31.97
C LYS A 3 50.93 -43.53 -31.31
N ARG A 4 49.86 -43.97 -31.97
CA ARG A 4 48.51 -44.05 -31.41
C ARG A 4 48.42 -45.32 -30.55
N THR A 5 48.03 -45.16 -29.30
CA THR A 5 47.69 -46.28 -28.41
C THR A 5 46.17 -46.47 -28.46
N ALA A 6 45.74 -47.64 -28.94
CA ALA A 6 44.34 -48.05 -28.90
C ALA A 6 44.03 -48.65 -27.52
N VAL A 7 42.99 -48.12 -26.87
CA VAL A 7 42.39 -48.77 -25.69
C VAL A 7 41.06 -49.34 -26.12
N TYR A 8 41.01 -50.66 -26.19
CA TYR A 8 39.79 -51.46 -26.24
C TYR A 8 39.72 -52.19 -24.89
N VAL A 9 38.53 -52.33 -24.29
CA VAL A 9 38.07 -53.58 -23.65
C VAL A 9 36.66 -53.43 -23.06
N ARG A 10 35.82 -54.36 -23.55
CA ARG A 10 34.68 -55.08 -22.97
C ARG A 10 33.52 -54.35 -22.31
N GLY A 11 32.36 -54.56 -22.94
CA GLY A 11 31.07 -54.57 -22.28
C GLY A 11 30.63 -55.95 -21.75
N LYS A 12 29.55 -55.90 -20.96
CA LYS A 12 28.47 -56.86 -20.62
C LYS A 12 28.05 -56.49 -19.17
N THR A 13 26.79 -56.40 -18.78
CA THR A 13 25.63 -57.21 -19.16
C THR A 13 24.34 -56.48 -18.82
N ARG A 14 23.31 -56.67 -19.64
CA ARG A 14 21.92 -56.37 -19.32
C ARG A 14 21.49 -57.13 -18.06
N SER A 15 20.83 -56.45 -17.12
CA SER A 15 19.81 -57.06 -16.25
C SER A 15 18.48 -56.39 -16.55
N ARG A 16 17.52 -57.22 -16.95
CA ARG A 16 16.15 -56.88 -17.32
C ARG A 16 15.27 -57.41 -16.19
N ARG A 17 14.23 -56.64 -15.84
CA ARG A 17 13.01 -57.04 -15.12
C ARG A 17 13.10 -57.11 -13.59
N GLY A 18 12.47 -56.11 -12.99
CA GLY A 18 11.89 -56.14 -11.66
C GLY A 18 10.82 -55.05 -11.57
N LYS A 19 9.76 -55.15 -12.38
CA LYS A 19 8.50 -54.44 -12.12
C LYS A 19 7.70 -55.34 -11.20
N THR A 20 7.47 -54.93 -9.96
CA THR A 20 6.17 -55.01 -9.27
C THR A 20 6.31 -54.51 -7.84
N ALA A 21 5.38 -53.62 -7.48
CA ALA A 21 4.85 -53.40 -6.14
C ALA A 21 5.78 -52.84 -5.05
N PHE A 22 6.00 -51.52 -5.09
CA PHE A 22 5.86 -50.66 -3.89
C PHE A 22 5.33 -49.30 -4.35
N ALA A 23 4.14 -49.33 -4.94
CA ALA A 23 3.26 -48.18 -5.00
C ALA A 23 2.36 -48.25 -3.76
N ALA A 24 2.03 -47.07 -3.19
CA ALA A 24 1.25 -46.87 -1.97
C ALA A 24 2.03 -47.01 -0.63
N LEU A 25 2.93 -46.06 -0.34
CA LEU A 25 3.07 -45.48 1.02
C LEU A 25 4.03 -44.27 1.07
N PHE A 26 4.00 -43.36 0.09
CA PHE A 26 4.69 -42.05 0.20
C PHE A 26 4.01 -40.99 -0.70
N ALA A 27 2.69 -40.84 -0.54
CA ALA A 27 1.91 -39.83 -1.24
C ALA A 27 0.96 -39.05 -0.31
N ILE A 28 1.31 -38.89 0.97
CA ILE A 28 0.58 -38.04 1.93
C ILE A 28 1.57 -37.32 2.86
N VAL A 29 2.57 -36.59 2.32
CA VAL A 29 3.31 -35.56 3.10
C VAL A 29 3.76 -34.37 2.23
N ILE A 30 3.92 -34.51 0.91
CA ILE A 30 4.40 -33.41 0.04
C ILE A 30 3.25 -32.79 -0.78
N ALA A 31 2.16 -32.43 -0.10
CA ALA A 31 1.12 -31.55 -0.64
C ALA A 31 0.75 -30.42 0.34
N ALA A 32 1.46 -30.31 1.48
CA ALA A 32 1.22 -29.31 2.52
C ALA A 32 2.24 -28.15 2.53
N LEU A 33 3.22 -28.12 1.61
CA LEU A 33 4.26 -27.09 1.59
C LEU A 33 4.27 -26.19 0.34
N PHE A 34 3.38 -26.41 -0.63
CA PHE A 34 3.30 -25.59 -1.85
C PHE A 34 1.85 -25.39 -2.33
N ALA A 35 0.92 -25.06 -1.42
CA ALA A 35 -0.31 -24.41 -1.85
C ALA A 35 0.03 -22.96 -2.24
N PRO A 36 -0.25 -22.49 -3.47
CA PRO A 36 -0.24 -21.06 -3.73
C PRO A 36 -1.36 -20.45 -2.91
N ILE A 37 -0.99 -19.69 -1.88
CA ILE A 37 -1.90 -18.79 -1.19
C ILE A 37 -2.24 -17.67 -2.18
N LEU A 38 -3.14 -17.97 -3.10
CA LEU A 38 -3.91 -17.03 -3.91
C LEU A 38 -5.35 -17.08 -3.41
N THR A 39 -5.54 -17.03 -2.09
CA THR A 39 -6.81 -16.56 -1.53
C THR A 39 -6.79 -15.05 -1.70
N VAL A 40 -7.30 -14.58 -2.85
CA VAL A 40 -7.86 -13.24 -2.94
C VAL A 40 -9.06 -13.28 -1.99
N THR A 41 -8.82 -12.97 -0.72
CA THR A 41 -9.91 -12.78 0.23
C THR A 41 -10.79 -11.68 -0.37
N PRO A 42 -12.10 -11.90 -0.55
CA PRO A 42 -12.99 -10.79 -0.85
C PRO A 42 -12.73 -9.73 0.21
N ALA A 43 -12.60 -8.48 -0.22
CA ALA A 43 -12.37 -7.33 0.65
C ALA A 43 -13.18 -7.53 1.92
N GLN A 44 -12.50 -7.79 3.05
CA GLN A 44 -13.22 -7.94 4.31
C GLN A 44 -13.95 -6.62 4.49
N ALA A 45 -15.28 -6.68 4.49
CA ALA A 45 -16.10 -5.57 4.88
C ALA A 45 -15.65 -5.23 6.30
N VAL A 46 -14.82 -4.19 6.41
CA VAL A 46 -14.40 -3.65 7.70
C VAL A 46 -15.71 -3.34 8.39
N THR A 47 -16.01 -4.05 9.48
CA THR A 47 -17.11 -3.67 10.38
C THR A 47 -16.78 -2.26 10.81
N ILE A 48 -17.47 -1.29 10.20
CA ILE A 48 -17.30 0.15 10.40
C ILE A 48 -17.72 0.43 11.83
N THR A 49 -16.78 0.22 12.74
CA THR A 49 -16.98 0.57 14.14
C THR A 49 -16.46 1.99 14.24
N ASP A 50 -17.36 2.95 14.19
CA ASP A 50 -17.02 4.35 14.41
C ASP A 50 -16.34 4.49 15.77
N CYS A 51 -15.20 5.17 15.78
CA CYS A 51 -14.45 5.45 16.98
C CYS A 51 -15.27 6.34 17.92
N PRO A 52 -15.35 6.02 19.22
CA PRO A 52 -15.98 6.90 20.20
C PRO A 52 -15.20 8.20 20.31
N GLY A 53 -15.93 9.31 20.45
CA GLY A 53 -15.35 10.65 20.71
C GLY A 53 -15.62 11.72 19.65
N GLY A 54 -16.28 11.44 18.52
CA GLY A 54 -16.63 12.47 17.53
C GLY A 54 -15.38 13.16 16.96
N THR A 55 -15.31 14.50 17.08
CA THR A 55 -14.13 15.34 16.73
C THR A 55 -12.87 15.05 17.57
N TYR A 56 -13.01 14.24 18.63
CA TYR A 56 -11.94 13.71 19.47
C TYR A 56 -11.80 12.20 19.25
N SER A 57 -11.36 11.79 18.07
CA SER A 57 -10.94 10.39 17.88
C SER A 57 -9.66 10.12 18.68
N GLY A 58 -9.70 9.14 19.58
CA GLY A 58 -8.53 8.72 20.36
C GLY A 58 -8.79 8.45 21.84
N GLN A 59 -10.01 8.73 22.34
CA GLN A 59 -10.41 8.34 23.69
C GLN A 59 -10.94 6.90 23.78
N GLY A 60 -11.19 6.23 22.65
CA GLY A 60 -11.50 4.80 22.61
C GLY A 60 -10.24 3.94 22.53
N GLY A 61 -10.10 2.95 23.41
CA GLY A 61 -9.05 1.94 23.29
C GLY A 61 -9.11 1.21 21.93
N GLY A 62 -7.96 0.72 21.44
CA GLY A 62 -7.85 -0.06 20.18
C GLY A 62 -7.20 0.66 18.99
N ASN A 63 -7.66 0.34 17.78
CA ASN A 63 -7.19 0.83 16.46
C ASN A 63 -7.77 2.21 16.06
N CYS A 64 -8.24 3.00 17.02
CA CYS A 64 -8.78 4.32 16.71
C CYS A 64 -7.67 5.33 16.42
N PRO A 65 -7.87 6.25 15.45
CA PRO A 65 -6.97 7.36 15.27
C PRO A 65 -6.82 8.19 16.54
N ASN A 66 -5.66 8.83 16.74
CA ASN A 66 -5.38 9.76 17.85
C ASN A 66 -5.43 11.23 17.41
N LEU A 67 -6.23 11.55 16.40
CA LEU A 67 -6.35 12.91 15.86
C LEU A 67 -7.40 13.72 16.60
N ARG A 68 -7.08 14.99 16.89
CA ARG A 68 -7.97 15.96 17.54
C ARG A 68 -8.05 17.22 16.71
N ASN A 69 -9.24 17.50 16.15
CA ASN A 69 -9.50 18.72 15.39
C ASN A 69 -11.02 18.96 15.27
N LYS A 70 -11.44 20.21 15.43
CA LYS A 70 -12.86 20.61 15.47
C LYS A 70 -13.62 20.32 14.16
N ASN A 71 -12.90 20.24 13.04
CA ASN A 71 -13.45 20.05 11.70
C ASN A 71 -13.37 18.58 11.25
N LEU A 72 -12.88 17.65 12.08
CA LEU A 72 -12.90 16.23 11.74
C LEU A 72 -14.32 15.69 11.77
N ASN A 73 -14.71 14.99 10.70
CA ASN A 73 -15.88 14.13 10.75
C ASN A 73 -15.62 12.92 11.67
N ASN A 74 -16.68 12.21 12.06
CA ASN A 74 -16.55 10.96 12.83
C ASN A 74 -15.51 10.04 12.18
N GLN A 75 -14.56 9.58 12.98
CA GLN A 75 -13.50 8.68 12.52
C GLN A 75 -13.93 7.22 12.63
N ARG A 76 -13.47 6.40 11.69
CA ARG A 76 -13.58 4.94 11.75
C ARG A 76 -12.39 4.33 12.47
N ALA A 77 -12.59 3.13 13.01
CA ALA A 77 -11.46 2.30 13.42
C ALA A 77 -10.54 2.01 12.22
N MET A 78 -9.23 2.14 12.44
CA MET A 78 -8.22 1.83 11.43
C MET A 78 -8.16 0.31 11.19
N PRO A 79 -7.90 -0.14 9.94
CA PRO A 79 -7.50 -1.52 9.70
C PRO A 79 -6.20 -1.80 10.45
N ASN A 80 -5.87 -3.06 10.75
CA ASN A 80 -4.61 -3.39 11.47
C ASN A 80 -3.36 -2.91 10.73
N TYR A 81 -3.42 -2.89 9.40
CA TYR A 81 -2.36 -2.40 8.54
C TYR A 81 -2.93 -1.52 7.43
N VAL A 82 -2.15 -0.52 7.05
CA VAL A 82 -2.33 0.26 5.83
C VAL A 82 -1.06 0.21 5.00
N TYR A 83 -1.19 0.51 3.71
CA TYR A 83 -0.18 0.22 2.71
C TYR A 83 0.16 1.47 1.91
N ARG A 84 1.44 1.64 1.58
CA ARG A 84 1.89 2.74 0.73
C ARG A 84 2.81 2.25 -0.37
N GLY A 85 2.41 2.45 -1.62
CA GLY A 85 3.30 2.30 -2.77
C GLY A 85 4.27 3.49 -2.85
N ASP A 86 5.57 3.22 -2.95
CA ASP A 86 6.61 4.25 -2.98
C ASP A 86 7.83 3.76 -3.79
N SER A 87 8.57 4.71 -4.38
CA SER A 87 9.78 4.41 -5.15
C SER A 87 11.06 4.48 -4.32
N ARG A 88 11.01 5.10 -3.13
CA ARG A 88 12.17 5.27 -2.24
C ARG A 88 12.56 3.95 -1.60
N ASP A 89 13.87 3.75 -1.44
CA ASP A 89 14.42 2.52 -0.90
C ASP A 89 14.09 2.33 0.59
N PRO A 90 14.04 1.06 1.08
CA PRO A 90 13.68 0.77 2.46
C PRO A 90 14.66 1.31 3.50
N TYR A 91 15.93 1.50 3.15
CA TYR A 91 16.94 1.90 4.13
C TYR A 91 16.65 3.30 4.66
N GLY A 92 16.45 4.27 3.76
CA GLY A 92 16.10 5.64 4.16
C GLY A 92 14.77 5.72 4.91
N ILE A 93 13.78 4.95 4.47
CA ILE A 93 12.44 4.94 5.08
C ILE A 93 12.45 4.26 6.47
N PHE A 94 13.16 3.15 6.64
CA PHE A 94 13.28 2.49 7.95
C PHE A 94 14.10 3.31 8.95
N GLN A 95 15.02 4.16 8.49
CA GLN A 95 15.79 5.02 9.38
C GLN A 95 15.03 6.26 9.85
N ASN A 96 14.26 6.88 8.94
CA ASN A 96 13.71 8.22 9.16
C ASN A 96 12.19 8.26 9.29
N GLY A 97 11.52 7.19 8.86
CA GLY A 97 10.07 7.16 8.65
C GLY A 97 9.68 7.82 7.33
N MET A 98 8.45 8.33 7.29
CA MET A 98 7.93 9.09 6.14
C MET A 98 7.51 10.48 6.60
N LEU A 99 7.90 11.48 5.82
CA LEU A 99 7.54 12.88 6.04
C LEU A 99 6.57 13.32 4.93
N PRO A 100 5.73 14.33 5.21
CA PRO A 100 4.80 14.89 4.24
C PRO A 100 5.58 15.82 3.30
N ARG A 101 4.89 16.40 2.32
CA ARG A 101 5.54 17.35 1.40
C ARG A 101 5.63 18.76 1.98
N GLY A 102 4.74 19.11 2.90
CA GLY A 102 4.74 20.38 3.62
C GLY A 102 3.77 20.38 4.80
N HIS A 103 3.10 21.51 5.02
CA HIS A 103 2.28 21.79 6.21
C HIS A 103 0.86 22.25 5.87
N ASN A 104 0.42 22.07 4.62
CA ASN A 104 -0.92 22.42 4.20
C ASN A 104 -1.93 21.38 4.71
N ASN A 105 -2.83 21.84 5.59
CA ASN A 105 -3.90 21.08 6.22
C ASN A 105 -5.17 20.96 5.38
N ASP A 106 -5.25 21.56 4.20
CA ASP A 106 -6.42 21.47 3.34
C ASP A 106 -6.59 20.03 2.77
N VAL A 107 -7.62 19.34 3.25
CA VAL A 107 -7.97 17.98 2.83
C VAL A 107 -8.44 17.95 1.38
N VAL A 108 -9.16 18.96 0.92
CA VAL A 108 -9.65 19.04 -0.47
C VAL A 108 -8.48 19.25 -1.43
N ALA A 109 -7.58 20.18 -1.10
CA ALA A 109 -6.37 20.40 -1.88
C ALA A 109 -5.53 19.11 -1.96
N HIS A 110 -5.40 18.39 -0.85
CA HIS A 110 -4.68 17.11 -0.81
C HIS A 110 -5.25 16.07 -1.77
N VAL A 111 -6.55 15.76 -1.68
CA VAL A 111 -7.15 14.71 -2.53
C VAL A 111 -7.13 15.09 -4.01
N GLN A 112 -7.14 16.37 -4.33
CA GLN A 112 -7.00 16.89 -5.69
C GLN A 112 -5.54 16.92 -6.18
N GLY A 113 -4.62 16.32 -5.42
CA GLY A 113 -3.21 16.13 -5.77
C GLY A 113 -2.27 17.19 -5.22
N ASP A 114 -2.81 18.26 -4.60
CA ASP A 114 -2.09 19.38 -4.01
C ASP A 114 -1.03 19.96 -4.96
N ARG A 115 -1.47 20.88 -5.83
CA ARG A 115 -0.65 21.46 -6.90
C ARG A 115 0.55 22.26 -6.38
N ALA A 116 0.45 22.82 -5.18
CA ALA A 116 1.53 23.55 -4.53
C ALA A 116 2.62 22.61 -3.98
N GLY A 117 2.33 21.30 -3.89
CA GLY A 117 3.28 20.30 -3.41
C GLY A 117 3.65 20.49 -1.95
N ASN A 118 2.77 21.05 -1.13
CA ASN A 118 3.02 21.38 0.27
C ASN A 118 2.04 20.69 1.25
N SER A 119 1.35 19.64 0.81
CA SER A 119 0.41 18.88 1.64
C SER A 119 1.10 18.27 2.87
N GLN A 120 0.40 18.37 4.00
CA GLN A 120 0.76 17.77 5.29
C GLN A 120 0.46 16.28 5.39
N TYR A 121 -0.20 15.72 4.38
CA TYR A 121 -0.72 14.37 4.46
C TYR A 121 0.17 13.38 3.72
N ILE A 122 0.35 12.21 4.33
CA ILE A 122 1.01 11.06 3.72
C ILE A 122 -0.07 10.03 3.38
N SER A 123 -0.38 9.94 2.09
CA SER A 123 -1.38 9.01 1.57
C SER A 123 -0.97 7.55 1.78
N THR A 124 -1.86 6.77 2.35
CA THR A 124 -1.78 5.31 2.45
C THR A 124 -3.15 4.72 2.09
N SER A 125 -3.23 3.42 1.82
CA SER A 125 -4.49 2.75 1.52
C SER A 125 -4.74 1.63 2.53
N GLY A 126 -5.99 1.43 2.94
CA GLY A 126 -6.41 0.24 3.70
C GLY A 126 -6.31 -1.05 2.88
N THR A 127 -6.19 -0.93 1.55
CA THR A 127 -6.19 -2.04 0.62
C THR A 127 -4.83 -2.22 -0.06
N GLN A 128 -4.19 -3.37 0.14
CA GLN A 128 -2.84 -3.66 -0.38
C GLN A 128 -2.77 -3.56 -1.92
N SER A 129 -3.75 -4.11 -2.65
CA SER A 129 -3.75 -4.13 -4.13
C SER A 129 -3.84 -2.72 -4.75
N LEU A 130 -4.47 -1.77 -4.05
CA LEU A 130 -4.46 -0.36 -4.45
C LEU A 130 -3.06 0.24 -4.28
N ALA A 131 -2.41 0.00 -3.14
CA ALA A 131 -1.02 0.42 -2.91
C ALA A 131 -0.04 -0.21 -3.91
N GLU A 132 -0.25 -1.47 -4.33
CA GLU A 132 0.53 -2.12 -5.40
C GLU A 132 0.36 -1.42 -6.75
N THR A 133 -0.84 -0.93 -7.07
CA THR A 133 -1.09 -0.15 -8.30
C THR A 133 -0.28 1.15 -8.29
N PHE A 134 -0.23 1.84 -7.15
CA PHE A 134 0.63 3.02 -6.98
C PHE A 134 2.11 2.67 -7.04
N ALA A 135 2.55 1.59 -6.39
CA ALA A 135 3.94 1.12 -6.45
C ALA A 135 4.35 0.79 -7.89
N ARG A 136 3.48 0.16 -8.68
CA ARG A 136 3.72 -0.10 -10.11
C ARG A 136 3.88 1.19 -10.89
N SER A 137 3.01 2.17 -10.68
CA SER A 137 3.09 3.49 -11.34
C SER A 137 4.39 4.23 -10.98
N GLN A 138 4.77 4.26 -9.70
CA GLN A 138 6.02 4.90 -9.25
C GLN A 138 7.26 4.12 -9.72
N GLY A 139 7.18 2.80 -9.74
CA GLY A 139 8.27 1.93 -10.21
C GLY A 139 8.59 2.12 -11.69
N MET A 140 7.65 2.62 -12.50
CA MET A 140 7.95 3.04 -13.87
C MET A 140 8.98 4.17 -13.94
N ARG A 141 9.01 5.08 -12.96
CA ARG A 141 10.04 6.13 -12.88
C ARG A 141 11.40 5.55 -12.55
N ASN A 142 11.45 4.54 -11.67
CA ASN A 142 12.69 3.82 -11.37
C ASN A 142 13.19 3.06 -12.60
N LEU A 143 12.28 2.46 -13.37
CA LEU A 143 12.60 1.74 -14.60
C LEU A 143 13.11 2.67 -15.71
N ASP A 144 12.44 3.80 -15.95
CA ASP A 144 12.87 4.84 -16.89
C ASP A 144 14.23 5.44 -16.48
N SER A 145 14.42 5.71 -15.19
CA SER A 145 15.72 6.15 -14.68
C SER A 145 16.82 5.11 -14.89
N ALA A 146 16.51 3.81 -14.79
CA ALA A 146 17.47 2.73 -15.03
C ALA A 146 17.86 2.63 -16.51
N VAL A 147 16.92 2.85 -17.43
CA VAL A 147 17.18 2.89 -18.88
C VAL A 147 18.07 4.06 -19.30
N ARG A 148 17.91 5.22 -18.66
CA ARG A 148 18.69 6.43 -18.99
C ARG A 148 20.12 6.42 -18.44
N MET A 149 20.49 5.46 -17.60
CA MET A 149 21.87 5.40 -17.12
C MET A 149 22.77 4.99 -18.30
N PRO A 150 23.91 5.70 -18.54
CA PRO A 150 24.83 5.41 -19.65
C PRO A 150 25.41 3.99 -19.65
N GLY A 151 25.11 3.26 -18.58
CA GLY A 151 25.52 1.90 -18.38
C GLY A 151 24.38 0.99 -17.99
N CYS A 152 24.05 0.13 -18.95
CA CYS A 152 24.24 -1.30 -18.76
C CYS A 152 25.73 -1.71 -18.52
N THR A 153 26.54 -0.80 -17.94
CA THR A 153 27.97 -0.82 -17.63
C THR A 153 28.19 0.02 -16.34
N THR A 154 28.14 -0.68 -15.21
CA THR A 154 28.98 -0.53 -13.99
C THR A 154 29.05 0.77 -13.16
N GLY A 155 28.63 1.95 -13.63
CA GLY A 155 29.01 3.24 -12.99
C GLY A 155 28.32 3.64 -11.68
N ARG A 156 27.06 3.25 -11.43
CA ARG A 156 26.31 3.63 -10.21
C ARG A 156 26.08 2.49 -9.22
N MET A 157 26.68 1.33 -9.49
CA MET A 157 26.61 0.11 -8.68
C MET A 157 27.15 0.30 -7.24
N ARG A 158 28.04 1.30 -7.03
CA ARG A 158 28.68 1.57 -5.73
C ARG A 158 27.76 2.13 -4.65
N PHE A 159 26.73 2.91 -5.02
CA PHE A 159 25.81 3.47 -4.02
C PHE A 159 24.88 2.38 -3.45
N TYR A 160 24.41 1.48 -4.32
CA TYR A 160 23.54 0.39 -3.89
C TYR A 160 24.31 -0.74 -3.21
N SER A 161 25.55 -1.04 -3.62
CA SER A 161 26.41 -2.02 -2.93
C SER A 161 26.75 -1.65 -1.48
N ALA A 162 26.61 -0.37 -1.11
CA ALA A 162 26.86 0.11 0.26
C ALA A 162 25.70 -0.16 1.23
N ILE A 163 24.54 -0.63 0.76
CA ILE A 163 23.40 -1.00 1.61
C ILE A 163 23.52 -2.51 1.94
N PRO A 164 23.81 -2.88 3.21
CA PRO A 164 23.82 -4.28 3.61
C PRO A 164 22.47 -4.94 3.28
N PHE A 165 22.49 -6.19 2.79
CA PHE A 165 21.34 -7.00 2.37
C PHE A 165 20.56 -6.58 1.09
N VAL A 166 20.43 -5.30 0.76
CA VAL A 166 19.63 -4.85 -0.41
C VAL A 166 20.50 -4.59 -1.64
N GLY A 167 21.76 -4.21 -1.44
CA GLY A 167 22.69 -3.90 -2.53
C GLY A 167 22.81 -4.95 -3.62
N PRO A 168 22.95 -6.25 -3.31
CA PRO A 168 23.07 -7.30 -4.32
C PRO A 168 21.83 -7.49 -5.21
N LEU A 169 20.64 -7.03 -4.79
CA LEU A 169 19.40 -7.18 -5.59
C LEU A 169 19.33 -6.21 -6.76
N LEU A 170 19.90 -5.00 -6.61
CA LEU A 170 19.83 -3.90 -7.56
C LEU A 170 20.84 -4.02 -8.72
N LEU A 171 21.74 -5.02 -8.68
CA LEU A 171 22.88 -5.18 -9.59
C LEU A 171 22.58 -6.00 -10.87
N LYS A 172 21.34 -6.47 -11.10
CA LYS A 172 20.96 -7.31 -12.26
C LYS A 172 20.31 -6.54 -13.42
N SER A 173 20.67 -5.27 -13.59
CA SER A 173 19.80 -4.32 -14.30
C SER A 173 19.96 -4.24 -15.82
N CYS A 174 20.87 -4.99 -16.46
CA CYS A 174 20.93 -5.07 -17.92
C CYS A 174 21.58 -6.37 -18.39
N ILE A 175 20.79 -7.41 -18.60
CA ILE A 175 21.23 -8.64 -19.27
C ILE A 175 20.14 -8.93 -20.31
N ASP A 176 20.54 -9.16 -21.57
CA ASP A 176 19.65 -9.57 -22.67
C ASP A 176 18.48 -8.61 -22.96
N ASP A 177 18.78 -7.33 -23.23
CA ASP A 177 17.79 -6.28 -23.57
C ASP A 177 16.70 -6.06 -22.50
N ARG A 178 16.91 -6.49 -21.26
CA ARG A 178 15.96 -6.31 -20.15
C ARG A 178 16.52 -5.40 -19.08
N VAL A 179 15.70 -4.45 -18.66
CA VAL A 179 15.99 -3.61 -17.50
C VAL A 179 15.11 -4.02 -16.34
N GLN A 180 15.72 -4.04 -15.15
CA GLN A 180 15.07 -4.41 -13.90
C GLN A 180 15.13 -3.24 -12.93
N ALA A 181 14.01 -2.98 -12.26
CA ALA A 181 13.91 -2.00 -11.18
C ALA A 181 13.09 -2.59 -10.04
N TYR A 182 13.31 -2.08 -8.82
CA TYR A 182 12.48 -2.43 -7.66
C TYR A 182 11.55 -1.28 -7.31
N THR A 183 10.41 -1.66 -6.77
CA THR A 183 9.43 -0.76 -6.19
C THR A 183 8.84 -1.38 -4.94
N PHE A 184 8.27 -0.56 -4.08
CA PHE A 184 8.07 -0.90 -2.69
C PHE A 184 6.62 -0.65 -2.29
N VAL A 185 6.04 -1.60 -1.55
CA VAL A 185 4.81 -1.38 -0.80
C VAL A 185 5.15 -1.49 0.67
N TYR A 186 5.20 -0.35 1.35
CA TYR A 186 5.42 -0.28 2.78
C TYR A 186 4.15 -0.70 3.52
N VAL A 187 4.34 -1.47 4.60
CA VAL A 187 3.28 -1.93 5.49
C VAL A 187 3.39 -1.12 6.77
N ILE A 188 2.33 -0.40 7.13
CA ILE A 188 2.27 0.47 8.31
C ILE A 188 1.30 -0.15 9.31
N ASP A 189 1.77 -0.43 10.52
CA ASP A 189 0.98 -0.92 11.64
C ASP A 189 0.25 0.25 12.32
N THR A 190 -1.08 0.21 12.28
CA THR A 190 -1.94 1.28 12.77
C THR A 190 -2.06 1.30 14.29
N LYS A 191 -1.65 0.23 14.99
CA LYS A 191 -1.54 0.25 16.46
C LYS A 191 -0.41 1.16 16.91
N VAL A 192 0.64 1.26 16.11
CA VAL A 192 1.82 2.09 16.36
C VAL A 192 1.68 3.48 15.73
N GLY A 193 1.16 3.55 14.50
CA GLY A 193 0.87 4.78 13.78
C GLY A 193 -0.62 5.14 13.85
N LYS A 194 -1.02 5.95 14.83
CA LYS A 194 -2.43 6.30 15.06
C LYS A 194 -2.88 7.62 14.44
N ASN A 195 -1.97 8.38 13.82
CA ASN A 195 -2.21 9.73 13.36
C ASN A 195 -2.78 9.81 11.93
N ALA A 196 -3.71 8.92 11.57
CA ALA A 196 -4.32 8.91 10.24
C ALA A 196 -5.83 9.09 10.27
N MET A 197 -6.39 9.75 9.26
CA MET A 197 -7.83 9.87 9.07
C MET A 197 -8.28 9.20 7.78
N TYR A 198 -9.52 8.70 7.78
CA TYR A 198 -10.12 8.11 6.58
C TYR A 198 -10.67 9.21 5.66
N ILE A 199 -10.06 9.38 4.49
CA ILE A 199 -10.30 10.53 3.61
C ILE A 199 -11.72 10.56 3.07
N ALA A 200 -12.28 9.40 2.70
CA ALA A 200 -13.62 9.34 2.13
C ALA A 200 -14.67 9.92 3.09
N ASP A 201 -14.51 9.73 4.41
CA ASP A 201 -15.41 10.34 5.38
C ASP A 201 -15.21 11.84 5.53
N GLN A 202 -13.99 12.35 5.37
CA GLN A 202 -13.69 13.78 5.51
C GLN A 202 -14.27 14.60 4.35
N ILE A 203 -14.37 14.02 3.16
CA ILE A 203 -14.84 14.72 1.95
C ILE A 203 -16.30 14.41 1.60
N ARG A 204 -17.02 13.62 2.42
CA ARG A 204 -18.37 13.12 2.09
C ARG A 204 -19.42 14.22 1.92
N GLY A 205 -19.19 15.42 2.46
CA GLY A 205 -20.04 16.59 2.23
C GLY A 205 -20.07 17.06 0.77
N ASN A 206 -19.07 16.67 -0.04
CA ASN A 206 -19.04 16.92 -1.47
C ASN A 206 -19.16 15.61 -2.25
N LYS A 207 -20.33 15.38 -2.86
CA LYS A 207 -20.65 14.13 -3.59
C LYS A 207 -19.69 13.86 -4.76
N ALA A 208 -19.21 14.89 -5.45
CA ALA A 208 -18.29 14.72 -6.56
C ALA A 208 -16.92 14.22 -6.08
N LEU A 209 -16.35 14.89 -5.06
CA LEU A 209 -15.09 14.46 -4.44
C LEU A 209 -15.21 13.05 -3.85
N TYR A 210 -16.27 12.80 -3.08
CA TYR A 210 -16.51 11.50 -2.46
C TYR A 210 -16.54 10.37 -3.49
N ASN A 211 -17.33 10.50 -4.54
CA ASN A 211 -17.44 9.45 -5.55
C ASN A 211 -16.14 9.25 -6.34
N GLN A 212 -15.36 10.31 -6.54
CA GLN A 212 -14.09 10.24 -7.24
C GLN A 212 -13.00 9.54 -6.41
N TYR A 213 -12.93 9.81 -5.10
CA TYR A 213 -11.79 9.42 -4.28
C TYR A 213 -12.07 8.28 -3.29
N LYS A 214 -13.32 7.93 -2.99
CA LYS A 214 -13.65 6.86 -2.02
C LYS A 214 -13.05 5.50 -2.37
N SER A 215 -12.88 5.20 -3.67
CA SER A 215 -12.34 3.92 -4.14
C SER A 215 -10.84 3.74 -3.86
N GLN A 216 -10.13 4.80 -3.47
CA GLN A 216 -8.72 4.72 -3.09
C GLN A 216 -8.52 4.09 -1.71
N ASP A 217 -9.60 3.97 -0.92
CA ASP A 217 -9.58 3.46 0.44
C ASP A 217 -8.50 4.15 1.28
N GLU A 218 -8.42 5.48 1.12
CA GLU A 218 -7.28 6.26 1.58
C GLU A 218 -7.34 6.56 3.09
N TRP A 219 -6.24 6.25 3.76
CA TRP A 219 -5.91 6.70 5.10
C TRP A 219 -4.76 7.71 5.02
N ALA A 220 -5.07 8.97 5.29
CA ALA A 220 -4.11 10.05 5.23
C ALA A 220 -3.46 10.27 6.61
N TYR A 221 -2.17 9.94 6.73
CA TYR A 221 -1.42 10.27 7.94
C TYR A 221 -1.09 11.75 7.98
N VAL A 222 -1.30 12.37 9.14
CA VAL A 222 -1.04 13.78 9.39
C VAL A 222 0.38 13.96 9.89
N GLY A 223 1.17 14.81 9.23
CA GLY A 223 2.54 15.08 9.66
C GLY A 223 3.46 13.92 9.30
N LYS A 224 3.84 13.09 10.28
CA LYS A 224 4.87 12.06 10.10
C LYS A 224 4.33 10.64 10.29
N ILE A 225 4.81 9.68 9.50
CA ILE A 225 4.77 8.25 9.85
C ILE A 225 6.12 7.90 10.47
N LYS A 226 6.13 7.64 11.78
CA LYS A 226 7.34 7.23 12.49
C LYS A 226 7.86 5.90 11.96
N ARG A 227 9.19 5.72 11.95
CA ARG A 227 9.82 4.48 11.47
C ARG A 227 9.34 3.24 12.23
N GLU A 228 9.03 3.40 13.51
CA GLU A 228 8.53 2.35 14.37
C GLU A 228 7.15 1.86 13.94
N ALA A 229 6.35 2.71 13.26
CA ALA A 229 5.06 2.32 12.72
C ALA A 229 5.17 1.52 11.42
N ILE A 230 6.33 1.50 10.77
CA ILE A 230 6.53 0.79 9.51
C ILE A 230 6.94 -0.64 9.83
N ALA A 231 6.02 -1.59 9.71
CA ALA A 231 6.27 -3.00 10.03
C ALA A 231 7.31 -3.65 9.11
N GLY A 232 7.32 -3.23 7.85
CA GLY A 232 8.27 -3.69 6.86
C GLY A 232 7.88 -3.22 5.46
N VAL A 233 8.44 -3.90 4.47
CA VAL A 233 8.24 -3.57 3.06
C VAL A 233 8.09 -4.82 2.22
N ARG A 234 7.08 -4.83 1.36
CA ARG A 234 6.94 -5.81 0.27
C ARG A 234 7.70 -5.25 -0.93
N ILE A 235 8.69 -6.00 -1.39
CA ILE A 235 9.55 -5.63 -2.51
C ILE A 235 8.98 -6.28 -3.77
N TYR A 236 8.76 -5.46 -4.79
CA TYR A 236 8.30 -5.90 -6.09
C TYR A 236 9.39 -5.66 -7.11
N LYS A 237 9.60 -6.66 -7.97
CA LYS A 237 10.48 -6.61 -9.11
C LYS A 237 9.69 -6.21 -10.35
N MET A 238 10.12 -5.13 -10.99
CA MET A 238 9.65 -4.69 -12.29
C MET A 238 10.69 -5.03 -13.34
N THR A 239 10.26 -5.57 -14.47
CA THR A 239 11.14 -5.87 -15.61
C THR A 239 10.44 -5.53 -16.90
N ALA A 240 11.14 -4.87 -17.82
CA ALA A 240 10.69 -4.65 -19.18
C ALA A 240 11.87 -4.79 -20.15
N ARG A 241 11.56 -5.05 -21.42
CA ARG A 241 12.53 -4.98 -22.50
C ARG A 241 12.81 -3.53 -22.89
N VAL A 242 14.01 -3.29 -23.37
CA VAL A 242 14.44 -2.03 -23.96
C VAL A 242 14.63 -2.24 -25.45
N GLU A 243 13.95 -1.44 -26.27
CA GLU A 243 14.07 -1.48 -27.72
C GLU A 243 15.38 -0.83 -28.18
N ARG A 244 15.80 -1.12 -29.42
CA ARG A 244 16.89 -0.40 -30.08
C ARG A 244 16.53 1.09 -30.13
N GLY A 245 17.26 1.90 -29.37
CA GLY A 245 16.96 3.33 -29.20
C GLY A 245 16.74 3.76 -27.75
N GLY A 246 16.73 2.83 -26.79
CA GLY A 246 16.65 3.16 -25.36
C GLY A 246 15.22 3.44 -24.89
N THR A 247 14.22 2.94 -25.59
CA THR A 247 12.80 3.07 -25.20
C THR A 247 12.33 1.79 -24.50
N LEU A 248 11.54 1.93 -23.44
CA LEU A 248 10.92 0.79 -22.75
C LEU A 248 9.76 0.20 -23.58
N ASP A 249 9.80 -1.11 -23.85
CA ASP A 249 8.64 -1.85 -24.36
C ASP A 249 7.69 -2.20 -23.20
N LEU A 250 6.71 -1.33 -22.99
CA LEU A 250 5.72 -1.47 -21.92
C LEU A 250 4.84 -2.73 -22.06
N ARG A 251 4.78 -3.36 -23.24
CA ARG A 251 4.02 -4.61 -23.44
C ARG A 251 4.68 -5.79 -22.73
N THR A 252 5.97 -5.68 -22.47
CA THR A 252 6.77 -6.69 -21.76
C THR A 252 6.90 -6.40 -20.27
N LEU A 253 6.23 -5.34 -19.78
CA LEU A 253 6.30 -4.92 -18.39
C LEU A 253 5.71 -5.99 -17.48
N THR A 254 6.57 -6.56 -16.65
CA THR A 254 6.19 -7.44 -15.55
C THR A 254 6.28 -6.68 -14.23
N PHE A 255 5.39 -7.02 -13.30
CA PHE A 255 5.39 -6.54 -11.92
C PHE A 255 5.10 -7.75 -11.04
N SER A 256 6.11 -8.20 -10.31
CA SER A 256 6.05 -9.44 -9.53
C SER A 256 6.55 -9.20 -8.12
N TYR A 257 5.84 -9.78 -7.14
CA TYR A 257 6.32 -9.79 -5.77
C TYR A 257 7.59 -10.63 -5.67
N ASP A 258 8.62 -10.09 -5.01
CA ASP A 258 9.90 -10.77 -4.78
C ASP A 258 9.96 -11.30 -3.35
N LYS A 259 9.90 -10.40 -2.36
CA LYS A 259 10.04 -10.76 -0.94
C LYS A 259 9.50 -9.70 -0.01
N PHE A 260 9.38 -10.06 1.27
CA PHE A 260 9.12 -9.14 2.37
C PHE A 260 10.40 -8.90 3.15
N PHE A 261 10.62 -7.66 3.57
CA PHE A 261 11.74 -7.27 4.41
C PHE A 261 11.20 -6.55 5.65
N ALA A 262 11.37 -7.18 6.81
CA ALA A 262 10.88 -6.67 8.08
C ALA A 262 11.74 -5.50 8.59
N ASN A 263 11.10 -4.56 9.27
CA ASN A 263 11.79 -3.43 9.90
C ASN A 263 12.12 -3.76 11.35
N LYS A 264 13.42 -3.79 11.71
CA LYS A 264 13.86 -4.05 13.08
C LYS A 264 13.30 -3.05 14.10
N TYR A 265 13.18 -1.77 13.74
CA TYR A 265 12.69 -0.73 14.65
C TYR A 265 11.22 -0.94 15.04
N HIS A 266 10.44 -1.57 14.16
CA HIS A 266 9.08 -1.96 14.49
C HIS A 266 9.06 -3.12 15.47
N GLN A 267 9.90 -4.15 15.25
CA GLN A 267 10.02 -5.29 16.18
C GLN A 267 10.40 -4.82 17.59
N ASP A 268 11.35 -3.90 17.70
CA ASP A 268 11.77 -3.32 18.98
C ASP A 268 10.59 -2.62 19.69
N VAL A 269 9.76 -1.89 18.94
CA VAL A 269 8.56 -1.24 19.50
C VAL A 269 7.50 -2.25 19.93
N LEU A 270 7.32 -3.37 19.22
CA LEU A 270 6.37 -4.40 19.65
C LEU A 270 6.74 -4.97 21.03
N THR A 271 8.04 -5.07 21.36
CA THR A 271 8.49 -5.51 22.68
C THR A 271 8.31 -4.48 23.80
N THR A 272 8.18 -3.20 23.45
CA THR A 272 8.08 -2.07 24.40
C THR A 272 6.74 -1.34 24.30
N MET A 273 5.75 -1.97 23.66
CA MET A 273 4.47 -1.34 23.30
C MET A 273 3.72 -0.74 24.50
N ALA A 274 3.85 -1.32 25.70
CA ALA A 274 3.23 -0.81 26.91
C ALA A 274 3.65 0.62 27.27
N ASN A 275 4.87 1.04 26.88
CA ASN A 275 5.42 2.37 27.13
C ASN A 275 5.56 3.20 25.84
N TYR A 276 5.11 2.68 24.70
CA TYR A 276 5.27 3.36 23.43
C TYR A 276 4.22 4.46 23.27
N HIS A 277 4.70 5.70 23.09
CA HIS A 277 3.85 6.83 22.75
C HIS A 277 3.77 6.98 21.22
N PRO A 278 2.57 6.79 20.62
CA PRO A 278 2.38 7.04 19.20
C PRO A 278 2.64 8.51 18.89
N TYR A 279 3.00 8.80 17.64
CA TYR A 279 3.15 10.17 17.19
C TYR A 279 1.81 10.91 17.33
N ASP A 280 1.87 12.12 17.86
CA ASP A 280 0.74 13.03 17.98
C ASP A 280 1.11 14.35 17.28
N PRO A 281 0.47 14.68 16.14
CA PRO A 281 0.79 15.88 15.39
C PRO A 281 0.50 17.18 16.17
N VAL A 282 -0.33 17.14 17.23
CA VAL A 282 -0.56 18.31 18.10
C VAL A 282 0.70 18.72 18.86
N ASN A 283 1.57 17.76 19.18
CA ASN A 283 2.81 17.99 19.92
C ASN A 283 4.01 18.25 18.99
N ASP A 284 3.81 18.24 17.68
CA ASP A 284 4.85 18.50 16.69
C ASP A 284 4.72 19.93 16.15
N PRO A 285 5.63 20.86 16.52
CA PRO A 285 5.54 22.25 16.06
C PRO A 285 5.67 22.38 14.54
N PHE A 286 6.29 21.40 13.87
CA PHE A 286 6.39 21.39 12.41
C PHE A 286 5.14 20.85 11.74
N ALA A 287 4.26 20.16 12.46
CA ALA A 287 3.01 19.71 11.86
C ALA A 287 2.01 20.85 11.69
N GLN A 288 2.10 22.00 12.37
CA GLN A 288 1.05 23.05 12.29
C GLN A 288 -0.39 22.50 12.49
N TRP A 289 -0.50 21.37 13.21
CA TRP A 289 -1.76 20.68 13.47
C TRP A 289 -2.21 20.97 14.89
N ASN A 290 -3.40 21.51 15.05
CA ASN A 290 -4.02 21.70 16.35
C ASN A 290 -5.55 21.57 16.22
N TYR A 291 -6.24 21.79 17.34
CA TYR A 291 -7.69 21.68 17.40
C TYR A 291 -8.41 22.61 16.41
N TYR A 292 -7.79 23.73 16.03
CA TYR A 292 -8.35 24.78 15.18
C TYR A 292 -7.79 24.80 13.76
N SER A 293 -6.84 23.94 13.41
CA SER A 293 -6.30 23.87 12.04
C SER A 293 -7.46 23.69 11.05
N ASP A 294 -7.47 24.52 10.00
CA ASP A 294 -8.52 24.43 8.99
C ASP A 294 -8.24 23.26 8.05
N LEU A 295 -9.20 22.35 7.97
CA LEU A 295 -9.13 21.17 7.12
C LEU A 295 -9.82 21.39 5.77
N HIS A 296 -10.59 22.48 5.63
CA HIS A 296 -11.50 22.76 4.52
C HIS A 296 -12.39 21.54 4.15
N THR A 297 -12.76 20.73 5.14
CA THR A 297 -13.65 19.59 4.94
C THR A 297 -15.03 20.09 4.51
N PRO A 298 -15.57 19.63 3.38
CA PRO A 298 -16.92 20.00 2.96
C PRO A 298 -17.95 19.66 4.04
N PRO A 299 -18.86 20.57 4.39
CA PRO A 299 -19.87 20.33 5.41
C PRO A 299 -20.74 19.15 5.00
N VAL A 300 -20.94 18.22 5.93
CA VAL A 300 -21.81 17.06 5.71
C VAL A 300 -23.25 17.52 5.91
N PRO A 301 -24.14 17.40 4.91
CA PRO A 301 -25.54 17.74 5.09
C PRO A 301 -26.13 16.96 6.28
N PRO A 302 -26.95 17.59 7.15
CA PRO A 302 -27.66 16.87 8.18
C PRO A 302 -28.57 15.83 7.51
N THR A 303 -28.43 14.57 7.87
CA THR A 303 -29.40 13.52 7.53
C THR A 303 -30.55 13.56 8.54
N ASP A 304 -31.71 13.00 8.20
CA ASP A 304 -32.85 12.90 9.14
C ASP A 304 -32.47 12.17 10.44
N PHE A 305 -31.47 11.28 10.38
CA PHE A 305 -30.88 10.60 11.55
C PHE A 305 -29.94 11.49 12.39
N ASN A 306 -29.42 12.59 11.84
CA ASN A 306 -28.42 13.46 12.47
C ASN A 306 -28.96 14.85 12.81
N ARG A 307 -30.27 15.11 12.60
CA ARG A 307 -30.84 16.46 12.72
C ARG A 307 -30.79 17.01 14.16
N ASP A 308 -30.71 16.15 15.18
CA ASP A 308 -30.67 16.51 16.60
C ASP A 308 -29.50 15.90 17.39
N CYS A 309 -28.49 15.34 16.72
CA CYS A 309 -27.39 14.66 17.40
C CYS A 309 -26.21 15.61 17.66
N ILE A 310 -26.16 16.21 18.84
CA ILE A 310 -24.93 16.82 19.34
C ILE A 310 -23.86 15.74 19.58
N SER A 311 -22.59 16.08 19.36
CA SER A 311 -21.43 15.16 19.34
C SER A 311 -21.26 14.24 20.57
N VAL A 312 -21.94 14.54 21.67
CA VAL A 312 -21.89 13.78 22.93
C VAL A 312 -22.93 12.64 22.96
N ASN A 313 -24.06 12.77 22.26
CA ASN A 313 -25.11 11.77 22.22
C ASN A 313 -25.11 11.08 20.85
N ARG A 314 -24.39 9.96 20.77
CA ARG A 314 -24.55 9.00 19.68
C ARG A 314 -26.03 8.67 19.57
N CYS A 315 -26.63 8.93 18.42
CA CYS A 315 -28.04 8.67 18.17
C CYS A 315 -28.34 7.20 18.50
N ARG A 316 -29.04 6.94 19.62
CA ARG A 316 -29.71 5.65 19.82
C ARG A 316 -30.82 5.64 18.79
N GLY A 317 -30.69 4.76 17.79
CA GLY A 317 -31.74 4.52 16.82
C GLY A 317 -33.09 4.37 17.52
N ALA A 318 -34.10 5.00 16.93
CA ALA A 318 -35.50 4.84 17.27
C ALA A 318 -35.82 3.35 17.47
N ASN A 319 -35.91 2.94 18.73
CA ASN A 319 -36.46 1.65 19.14
C ASN A 319 -36.99 1.86 20.55
N GLN A 320 -38.08 2.62 20.68
CA GLN A 320 -39.21 2.40 21.60
C GLN A 320 -40.32 3.42 21.25
N ALA A 321 -41.05 3.17 20.16
CA ALA A 321 -42.43 3.61 20.02
C ALA A 321 -43.14 2.71 19.00
N SER A 322 -44.02 1.89 19.56
CA SER A 322 -45.09 1.08 18.97
C SER A 322 -45.64 1.42 17.57
N SER A 323 -45.97 0.33 16.86
CA SER A 323 -47.15 0.07 16.01
C SER A 323 -47.25 0.54 14.54
N SER A 324 -47.40 -0.49 13.68
CA SER A 324 -48.29 -0.64 12.50
C SER A 324 -47.98 0.02 11.14
N GLY A 325 -47.94 -0.82 10.07
CA GLY A 325 -48.13 -0.46 8.65
C GLY A 325 -46.94 -0.85 7.74
N SER A 326 -46.87 -2.07 7.18
CA SER A 326 -47.38 -2.55 5.88
C SER A 326 -46.75 -1.95 4.61
N GLY A 327 -46.02 -2.79 3.84
CA GLY A 327 -45.72 -2.65 2.39
C GLY A 327 -44.73 -1.53 2.03
N SER A 328 -43.83 -1.64 1.06
CA SER A 328 -43.70 -2.53 -0.09
C SER A 328 -42.27 -2.41 -0.63
N SER A 329 -41.73 -3.53 -1.10
CA SER A 329 -40.40 -3.70 -1.68
C SER A 329 -40.39 -3.31 -3.15
N SER A 330 -39.46 -2.44 -3.54
CA SER A 330 -39.14 -2.15 -4.94
C SER A 330 -37.63 -2.31 -5.20
N THR A 331 -37.33 -3.34 -5.98
CA THR A 331 -36.00 -3.74 -6.44
C THR A 331 -35.58 -2.85 -7.60
N ALA A 332 -34.53 -2.04 -7.43
CA ALA A 332 -33.92 -1.29 -8.53
C ALA A 332 -32.62 -1.98 -8.97
N VAL A 333 -32.63 -2.55 -10.18
CA VAL A 333 -31.48 -3.10 -10.88
C VAL A 333 -30.70 -1.93 -11.48
N ALA A 334 -29.45 -1.72 -11.06
CA ALA A 334 -28.56 -0.73 -11.65
C ALA A 334 -27.57 -1.40 -12.61
N THR A 335 -27.68 -1.05 -13.88
CA THR A 335 -26.83 -1.47 -15.01
C THR A 335 -25.44 -0.85 -14.90
N LEU A 336 -24.40 -1.68 -14.92
CA LEU A 336 -23.00 -1.28 -14.99
C LEU A 336 -22.67 -0.82 -16.42
N SER A 337 -22.16 0.40 -16.59
CA SER A 337 -21.57 0.86 -17.86
C SER A 337 -20.08 1.15 -17.64
N VAL A 338 -19.23 0.37 -18.32
CA VAL A 338 -17.77 0.50 -18.33
C VAL A 338 -17.40 1.37 -19.53
N ALA A 339 -16.84 2.56 -19.29
CA ALA A 339 -16.27 3.39 -20.34
C ALA A 339 -14.84 3.82 -19.98
N SER A 340 -13.92 3.26 -20.77
CA SER A 340 -12.57 3.65 -21.15
C SER A 340 -12.03 5.01 -20.71
N LEU A 341 -10.78 5.02 -20.24
CA LEU A 341 -9.87 6.16 -20.47
C LEU A 341 -8.50 5.65 -20.93
N LEU A 342 -8.29 5.71 -22.25
CA LEU A 342 -7.02 5.59 -22.95
C LEU A 342 -6.73 6.94 -23.62
N LEU A 343 -5.44 7.32 -23.62
CA LEU A 343 -4.78 8.28 -24.52
C LEU A 343 -4.98 9.78 -24.26
N GLY A 344 -3.95 10.40 -23.66
CA GLY A 344 -3.63 11.82 -23.83
C GLY A 344 -2.32 11.97 -24.61
N LYS A 345 -2.43 12.17 -25.92
CA LYS A 345 -1.33 12.52 -26.83
C LYS A 345 -0.80 13.93 -26.50
N GLY A 346 0.53 14.08 -26.60
CA GLY A 346 1.22 15.34 -26.50
C GLY A 346 0.88 16.33 -27.62
N LYS A 347 1.08 17.61 -27.33
CA LYS A 347 1.25 18.68 -28.31
C LYS A 347 2.52 19.44 -27.96
N SER A 348 3.54 19.24 -28.78
CA SER A 348 4.63 20.17 -29.02
C SER A 348 4.16 21.28 -29.96
N LYS A 349 4.63 22.51 -29.75
CA LYS A 349 5.04 23.53 -30.74
C LYS A 349 5.11 24.92 -30.10
N PRO A 350 5.82 25.87 -30.71
CA PRO A 350 7.12 25.80 -31.40
C PRO A 350 8.28 26.19 -30.47
#